data_AF-A0A914CJE8-F1
#
_entry.id   AF-A0A914CJE8-F1
#
_cell.length_a   1.000
_cell.length_b   1.000
_cell.length_c   1.000
_cell.angle_alpha   90.00
_cell.angle_beta   90.00
_cell.angle_gamma   90.00
#
_symmetry.space_group_name_H-M   'P 1'
#
loop_
_entity.id
_entity.type
_entity.pdbx_description
1 polymer ?
#
loop_
_entity_poly.entity_id
_entity_poly.type
_entity_poly.pdbx_seq_one_letter_code
_entity_poly.pdbx_strand_id
1 'polypeptide(L)'
;MGAAIWFQVHRFLNLFAFCCITVVFFLIYWGHGWRVITCSETCTLHEYEVQVHAILGTVTYAFLILQVLMGMLRPGLDSPIRWYFNFIHKLNGMLIWAGATLTMFLGLEMGKTGLTLFYHGWPYFIMAVVLMVFILVWFICERIVFPWKFVPKVNENDEKRSNEEKLKQQKINLSKSLPLILILVHWLVGIAGAAALGTMLVNAMRRYGFDV
;
A
#
# COMPACT_ATOMS: atom_id res chain seq x y z
N MET A 1 -10.75 -18.97 -18.54
CA MET A 1 -10.35 -18.68 -17.15
C MET A 1 -8.94 -19.20 -16.95
N GLY A 2 -7.95 -18.33 -16.84
CA GLY A 2 -6.53 -18.72 -16.81
C GLY A 2 -5.60 -17.59 -16.36
N ALA A 3 -6.08 -16.71 -15.47
CA ALA A 3 -5.25 -15.66 -14.92
C ALA A 3 -4.35 -16.22 -13.81
N ALA A 4 -3.09 -15.79 -13.77
CA ALA A 4 -2.13 -16.21 -12.75
C ALA A 4 -2.68 -15.96 -11.32
N ILE A 5 -2.38 -16.86 -10.39
CA ILE A 5 -2.89 -16.83 -9.00
C ILE A 5 -2.64 -15.47 -8.34
N TRP A 6 -1.44 -14.90 -8.50
CA TRP A 6 -1.08 -13.60 -7.93
C TRP A 6 -2.03 -12.49 -8.38
N PHE A 7 -2.53 -12.54 -9.62
CA PHE A 7 -3.42 -11.53 -10.17
C PHE A 7 -4.81 -11.62 -9.55
N GLN A 8 -5.29 -12.84 -9.28
CA GLN A 8 -6.56 -13.05 -8.60
C GLN A 8 -6.49 -12.58 -7.15
N VAL A 9 -5.42 -12.91 -6.43
CA VAL A 9 -5.18 -12.46 -5.06
C VAL A 9 -5.09 -10.93 -5.01
N HIS A 10 -4.31 -10.31 -5.91
CA HIS A 10 -4.21 -8.85 -6.00
C HIS A 10 -5.58 -8.21 -6.24
N ARG A 11 -6.37 -8.71 -7.20
CA ARG A 11 -7.71 -8.19 -7.50
C ARG A 11 -8.64 -8.31 -6.30
N PHE A 12 -8.68 -9.48 -5.66
CA PHE A 12 -9.55 -9.73 -4.51
C PHE A 12 -9.22 -8.79 -3.35
N LEU A 13 -7.94 -8.66 -2.98
CA LEU A 13 -7.51 -7.79 -1.88
C LEU A 13 -7.77 -6.31 -2.16
N ASN A 14 -7.54 -5.84 -3.40
CA ASN A 14 -7.81 -4.44 -3.75
C ASN A 14 -9.32 -4.14 -3.76
N LEU A 15 -10.15 -5.08 -4.24
CA LEU A 15 -11.60 -4.91 -4.19
C LEU A 15 -12.13 -4.91 -2.76
N PHE A 16 -11.61 -5.81 -1.91
CA PHE A 16 -11.94 -5.84 -0.49
C PHE A 16 -11.55 -4.52 0.20
N ALA A 17 -10.33 -4.05 -0.02
CA ALA A 17 -9.86 -2.76 0.51
C ALA A 17 -10.74 -1.59 0.01
N PHE A 18 -11.09 -1.57 -1.28
CA PHE A 18 -12.01 -0.58 -1.85
C PHE A 18 -13.34 -0.58 -1.10
N CYS A 19 -13.98 -1.74 -0.91
CA CYS A 19 -15.24 -1.82 -0.18
C CYS A 19 -15.13 -1.29 1.26
N CYS A 20 -14.08 -1.65 2.00
CA CYS A 20 -13.86 -1.13 3.36
C CYS A 20 -13.66 0.39 3.37
N ILE A 21 -12.83 0.92 2.48
CA ILE A 21 -12.56 2.37 2.38
C ILE A 21 -13.84 3.11 1.99
N THR A 22 -14.61 2.60 1.03
CA THR A 22 -15.89 3.16 0.62
C THR A 22 -16.85 3.29 1.80
N VAL A 23 -17.03 2.23 2.60
CA VAL A 23 -17.88 2.26 3.79
C VAL A 23 -17.42 3.34 4.77
N VAL A 24 -16.13 3.37 5.09
CA VAL A 24 -15.57 4.37 6.03
C VAL A 24 -15.72 5.80 5.51
N PHE A 25 -15.42 6.03 4.23
CA PHE A 25 -15.57 7.32 3.57
C PHE A 25 -17.01 7.84 3.68
N PHE A 26 -18.00 6.98 3.39
CA PHE A 26 -19.41 7.31 3.51
C PHE A 26 -19.83 7.63 4.94
N LEU A 27 -19.37 6.85 5.93
CA LEU A 27 -19.67 7.11 7.34
C LEU A 27 -19.11 8.45 7.83
N ILE A 28 -17.89 8.81 7.42
CA ILE A 28 -17.25 10.08 7.77
C ILE A 28 -18.03 11.25 7.17
N TYR A 29 -18.34 11.20 5.88
CA TYR A 29 -19.07 12.26 5.19
C TYR A 29 -20.52 12.38 5.68
N TRP A 30 -21.17 11.26 6.00
CA TRP A 30 -22.50 11.25 6.62
C TRP A 30 -22.47 11.97 7.98
N GLY A 31 -21.51 11.64 8.83
CA GLY A 31 -21.34 12.29 10.15
C GLY A 31 -21.07 13.79 10.06
N HIS A 32 -20.44 14.26 8.98
CA HIS A 32 -20.17 15.66 8.71
C HIS A 32 -21.24 16.36 7.82
N GLY A 33 -22.38 15.71 7.55
CA GLY A 33 -23.47 16.32 6.77
C GLY A 33 -23.11 16.59 5.31
N TRP A 34 -22.24 15.77 4.72
CA TRP A 34 -21.78 15.84 3.32
C TRP A 34 -21.04 17.13 2.94
N ARG A 35 -20.43 17.80 3.92
CA ARG A 35 -19.61 19.00 3.69
C ARG A 35 -18.14 18.67 3.86
N VAL A 36 -17.33 19.16 2.92
CA VAL A 36 -15.87 19.15 3.08
C VAL A 36 -15.50 20.22 4.09
N ILE A 37 -14.64 19.89 5.05
CA ILE A 37 -14.13 20.85 6.02
C ILE A 37 -13.23 21.84 5.26
N THR A 38 -13.62 23.11 5.26
CA THR A 38 -12.87 24.21 4.65
C THR A 38 -12.52 25.23 5.72
N CYS A 39 -11.30 25.76 5.70
CA CYS A 39 -10.90 26.84 6.57
C CYS A 39 -10.86 28.20 5.83
N SER A 40 -10.96 29.30 6.58
CA SER A 40 -10.79 30.67 6.07
C SER A 40 -9.30 31.05 5.98
N GLU A 41 -9.00 32.21 5.40
CA GLU A 41 -7.60 32.68 5.24
C GLU A 41 -6.84 32.89 6.57
N THR A 42 -7.53 32.91 7.71
CA THR A 42 -6.96 33.05 9.05
C THR A 42 -7.03 31.74 9.84
N CYS A 43 -6.65 30.63 9.21
CA CYS A 43 -6.67 29.31 9.82
C CYS A 43 -5.52 29.10 10.82
N THR A 44 -5.79 28.37 11.91
CA THR A 44 -4.71 27.79 12.71
C THR A 44 -4.06 26.63 11.95
N LEU A 45 -2.81 26.29 12.29
CA LEU A 45 -2.09 25.17 11.66
C LEU A 45 -2.90 23.86 11.76
N HIS A 46 -3.54 23.63 12.91
CA HIS A 46 -4.36 22.44 13.13
C HIS A 46 -5.61 22.39 12.21
N GLU A 47 -6.32 23.50 12.05
CA GLU A 47 -7.48 23.56 11.14
C GLU A 47 -7.07 23.36 9.68
N TYR A 48 -5.89 23.87 9.31
CA TYR A 48 -5.30 23.65 8.00
C TYR A 48 -4.97 22.16 7.77
N GLU A 49 -4.34 21.48 8.74
CA GLU A 49 -4.04 20.04 8.66
C GLU A 49 -5.31 19.19 8.48
N VAL A 50 -6.37 19.50 9.23
CA VAL A 50 -7.68 18.84 9.10
C VAL A 50 -8.27 19.05 7.70
N GLN A 51 -8.20 20.27 7.16
CA GLN A 51 -8.66 20.57 5.81
C GLN A 51 -7.85 19.80 4.76
N VAL A 52 -6.52 19.82 4.86
CA VAL A 52 -5.63 19.11 3.93
C VAL A 52 -5.86 17.60 3.99
N HIS A 53 -6.04 17.03 5.19
CA HIS A 53 -6.40 15.62 5.35
C HIS A 53 -7.69 15.28 4.59
N ALA A 54 -8.75 16.08 4.80
CA ALA A 54 -10.04 15.85 4.16
C ALA A 54 -9.96 15.96 2.62
N ILE A 55 -9.31 17.01 2.10
CA ILE A 55 -9.14 17.21 0.66
C ILE A 55 -8.30 16.09 0.04
N LEU A 56 -7.13 15.81 0.62
CA LEU A 56 -6.20 14.80 0.10
C LEU A 56 -6.83 13.40 0.13
N GLY A 57 -7.52 13.05 1.23
CA GLY A 57 -8.23 11.79 1.35
C GLY A 57 -9.34 11.65 0.29
N THR A 58 -10.06 12.73 0.01
CA THR A 58 -11.13 12.75 -1.00
C THR A 58 -10.60 12.61 -2.42
N VAL A 59 -9.54 13.34 -2.76
CA VAL A 59 -8.87 13.21 -4.07
C VAL A 59 -8.28 11.81 -4.24
N THR A 60 -7.64 11.28 -3.20
CA THR A 60 -7.09 9.91 -3.20
C THR A 60 -8.19 8.87 -3.40
N TYR A 61 -9.35 9.05 -2.75
CA TYR A 61 -10.50 8.17 -2.93
C TYR A 61 -11.08 8.24 -4.36
N ALA A 62 -11.12 9.41 -4.99
CA ALA A 62 -11.50 9.54 -6.39
C ALA A 62 -10.55 8.76 -7.32
N PHE A 63 -9.23 8.85 -7.08
CA PHE A 63 -8.26 8.04 -7.81
C PHE A 63 -8.44 6.54 -7.56
N LEU A 64 -8.82 6.13 -6.35
CA LEU A 64 -9.13 4.74 -6.03
C LEU A 64 -10.33 4.22 -6.83
N ILE A 65 -11.41 5.00 -6.95
CA ILE A 65 -12.55 4.66 -7.83
C ILE A 65 -12.05 4.48 -9.27
N LEU A 66 -11.26 5.43 -9.77
CA LEU A 66 -10.69 5.35 -11.12
C LEU A 66 -9.82 4.09 -11.29
N GLN A 67 -9.05 3.68 -10.28
CA GLN A 67 -8.23 2.46 -10.31
C GLN A 67 -9.08 1.20 -10.47
N VAL A 68 -10.21 1.11 -9.76
CA VAL A 68 -11.15 -0.01 -9.86
C VAL A 68 -11.81 -0.03 -11.24
N LEU A 69 -12.28 1.12 -11.74
CA LEU A 69 -12.86 1.24 -13.08
C LEU A 69 -11.87 0.84 -14.17
N MET A 70 -10.63 1.31 -14.09
CA MET A 70 -9.56 0.87 -15.00
C MET A 70 -9.33 -0.64 -14.90
N GLY A 71 -9.33 -1.21 -13.68
CA GLY A 71 -9.20 -2.65 -13.49
C GLY A 71 -10.31 -3.46 -14.16
N MET A 72 -11.55 -2.95 -14.18
CA MET A 72 -12.69 -3.57 -14.86
C MET A 72 -12.60 -3.45 -16.38
N LEU A 73 -12.10 -2.31 -16.88
CA LEU A 73 -11.93 -2.01 -18.31
C LEU A 73 -10.59 -2.50 -18.87
N ARG A 74 -9.92 -3.43 -18.17
CA ARG A 74 -8.61 -3.93 -18.56
C ARG A 74 -8.65 -4.53 -19.97
N PRO A 75 -7.80 -4.06 -20.92
CA PRO A 75 -7.72 -4.63 -22.26
C PRO A 75 -7.31 -6.11 -22.26
N GLY A 76 -7.70 -6.83 -23.32
CA GLY A 76 -7.30 -8.21 -23.58
C GLY A 76 -5.78 -8.41 -23.66
N LEU A 77 -5.32 -9.66 -23.63
CA LEU A 77 -3.89 -10.01 -23.65
C LEU A 77 -3.17 -9.50 -24.90
N ASP A 78 -3.85 -9.57 -26.04
CA ASP A 78 -3.28 -9.27 -27.36
C ASP A 78 -3.53 -7.82 -27.82
N SER A 79 -4.09 -6.98 -26.93
CA SER A 79 -4.45 -5.61 -27.29
C SER A 79 -3.23 -4.69 -27.34
N PRO A 80 -3.02 -3.91 -28.41
CA PRO A 80 -1.87 -3.01 -28.54
C PRO A 80 -1.88 -1.88 -27.51
N ILE A 81 -3.04 -1.49 -26.98
CA ILE A 81 -3.15 -0.44 -25.95
C ILE A 81 -2.80 -0.93 -24.53
N ARG A 82 -2.55 -2.23 -24.35
CA ARG A 82 -2.32 -2.86 -23.04
C ARG A 82 -1.09 -2.29 -22.33
N TRP A 83 -0.07 -1.87 -23.07
CA TRP A 83 1.13 -1.29 -22.47
C TRP A 83 0.84 0.08 -21.85
N TYR A 84 0.12 0.96 -22.55
CA TYR A 84 -0.33 2.25 -22.03
C TYR A 84 -1.21 2.05 -20.81
N PHE A 85 -2.15 1.11 -20.90
CA PHE A 85 -3.01 0.74 -19.79
C PHE A 85 -2.19 0.33 -18.56
N ASN A 86 -1.24 -0.59 -18.71
CA ASN A 86 -0.42 -1.06 -17.59
C ASN A 86 0.41 0.07 -16.97
N PHE A 87 0.94 0.97 -17.79
CA PHE A 87 1.70 2.14 -17.32
C PHE A 87 0.81 3.08 -16.50
N ILE A 88 -0.34 3.48 -17.05
CA ILE A 88 -1.28 4.40 -16.38
C ILE A 88 -1.85 3.74 -15.11
N HIS A 89 -2.25 2.47 -15.17
CA HIS A 89 -2.75 1.72 -14.03
C HIS A 89 -1.70 1.59 -12.91
N LYS A 90 -0.42 1.38 -13.25
CA LYS A 90 0.68 1.38 -12.28
C LYS A 90 0.89 2.77 -11.68
N LEU A 91 0.95 3.81 -12.52
CA LEU A 91 1.16 5.18 -12.06
C LEU A 91 0.05 5.65 -11.12
N ASN A 92 -1.21 5.44 -11.50
CA ASN A 92 -2.37 5.77 -10.67
C ASN A 92 -2.35 5.00 -9.33
N GLY A 93 -2.00 3.70 -9.36
CA GLY A 93 -1.81 2.90 -8.16
C GLY A 93 -0.74 3.48 -7.21
N MET A 94 0.38 3.98 -7.74
CA MET A 94 1.43 4.63 -6.94
C MET A 94 0.94 5.95 -6.34
N LEU A 95 0.18 6.75 -7.09
CA LEU A 95 -0.40 8.01 -6.59
C LEU A 95 -1.40 7.75 -5.45
N ILE A 96 -2.26 6.74 -5.58
CA ILE A 96 -3.19 6.34 -4.52
C ILE A 96 -2.43 5.92 -3.27
N TRP A 97 -1.40 5.09 -3.43
CA TRP A 97 -0.61 4.62 -2.30
C TRP A 97 0.11 5.78 -1.57
N ALA A 98 0.71 6.70 -2.31
CA ALA A 98 1.36 7.88 -1.75
C ALA A 98 0.35 8.82 -1.07
N GLY A 99 -0.77 9.11 -1.73
CA GLY A 99 -1.85 9.94 -1.19
C GLY A 99 -2.44 9.34 0.08
N ALA A 100 -2.76 8.05 0.09
CA ALA A 100 -3.28 7.35 1.26
C ALA A 100 -2.28 7.39 2.43
N THR A 101 -0.99 7.22 2.14
CA THR A 101 0.08 7.30 3.16
C THR A 101 0.11 8.68 3.82
N LEU A 102 0.11 9.74 3.02
CA LEU A 102 0.10 11.12 3.52
C LEU A 102 -1.19 11.41 4.31
N THR A 103 -2.35 11.00 3.81
CA THR A 103 -3.64 11.15 4.51
C THR A 103 -3.63 10.43 5.85
N MET A 104 -3.03 9.23 5.96
CA MET A 104 -2.91 8.52 7.24
C MET A 104 -2.06 9.29 8.26
N PHE A 105 -0.92 9.88 7.85
CA PHE A 105 -0.10 10.69 8.76
C PHE A 105 -0.83 11.93 9.25
N LEU A 106 -1.45 12.68 8.34
CA LEU A 106 -2.26 13.84 8.72
C LEU A 106 -3.40 13.44 9.66
N GLY A 107 -3.95 12.23 9.47
CA GLY A 107 -4.99 11.70 10.35
C GLY A 107 -4.55 11.41 11.78
N LEU A 108 -3.26 11.11 12.00
CA LEU A 108 -2.69 10.97 13.35
C LEU A 108 -2.52 12.31 14.05
N GLU A 109 -2.23 13.38 13.30
CA GLU A 109 -2.05 14.73 13.83
C GLU A 109 -3.37 15.39 14.26
N MET A 110 -4.49 14.98 13.67
CA MET A 110 -5.81 15.54 13.99
C MET A 110 -6.29 15.31 15.43
N GLY A 111 -5.66 14.44 16.22
CA GLY A 111 -5.94 14.29 17.66
C GLY A 111 -7.30 13.67 18.05
N LYS A 112 -8.29 13.63 17.15
CA LYS A 112 -9.69 13.17 17.38
C LYS A 112 -9.87 11.78 17.99
N THR A 113 -8.84 10.95 17.95
CA THR A 113 -8.88 9.57 18.46
C THR A 113 -8.23 9.42 19.84
N GLY A 114 -7.63 10.49 20.37
CA GLY A 114 -6.79 10.44 21.57
C GLY A 114 -5.53 9.57 21.42
N LEU A 115 -5.27 9.04 20.22
CA LEU A 115 -4.24 8.04 19.97
C LEU A 115 -2.84 8.59 20.24
N THR A 116 -2.55 9.79 19.73
CA THR A 116 -1.29 10.51 19.95
C THR A 116 -1.22 11.16 21.32
N LEU A 117 -2.36 11.46 21.95
CA LEU A 117 -2.39 11.93 23.34
C LEU A 117 -1.94 10.84 24.31
N PHE A 118 -2.41 9.61 24.13
CA PHE A 118 -2.13 8.50 25.03
C PHE A 118 -0.81 7.77 24.73
N TYR A 119 -0.50 7.55 23.45
CA TYR A 119 0.71 6.83 23.03
C TYR A 119 1.82 7.75 22.49
N HIS A 120 1.64 9.06 22.51
CA HIS A 120 2.65 10.03 22.05
C HIS A 120 3.16 9.72 20.64
N GLY A 121 4.48 9.55 20.46
CA GLY A 121 5.13 9.31 19.18
C GLY A 121 5.02 7.87 18.64
N TRP A 122 4.50 6.92 19.42
CA TRP A 122 4.46 5.50 19.01
C TRP A 122 3.66 5.20 17.73
N PRO A 123 2.48 5.80 17.49
CA PRO A 123 1.73 5.58 16.25
C PRO A 123 2.54 6.00 15.01
N TYR A 124 3.25 7.13 15.08
CA TYR A 124 4.13 7.61 14.01
C TYR A 124 5.29 6.66 13.76
N PHE A 125 5.91 6.14 14.82
CA PHE A 125 7.01 5.19 14.70
C PHE A 125 6.57 3.89 14.01
N ILE A 126 5.42 3.32 14.40
CA ILE A 126 4.88 2.11 13.79
C ILE A 126 4.59 2.34 12.30
N MET A 127 3.91 3.44 11.97
CA MET A 127 3.66 3.85 10.59
C MET A 127 4.95 3.98 9.78
N ALA A 128 5.95 4.67 10.33
CA ALA A 128 7.24 4.87 9.68
C ALA A 128 7.97 3.55 9.42
N VAL A 129 7.95 2.61 10.37
CA VAL A 129 8.53 1.26 10.20
C VAL A 129 7.82 0.48 9.09
N VAL A 130 6.49 0.48 9.08
CA VAL A 130 5.71 -0.21 8.04
C VAL A 130 6.04 0.35 6.64
N LEU A 131 6.12 1.68 6.52
CA LEU A 131 6.46 2.34 5.26
C LEU A 131 7.90 2.12 4.83
N MET A 132 8.84 2.16 5.77
CA MET A 132 10.25 1.89 5.50
C MET A 132 10.41 0.46 4.96
N VAL A 133 9.77 -0.53 5.58
CA VAL A 133 9.79 -1.92 5.09
C VAL A 133 9.16 -2.03 3.70
N PHE A 134 8.04 -1.35 3.43
CA PHE A 134 7.44 -1.33 2.10
C PHE A 134 8.40 -0.77 1.05
N ILE A 135 9.01 0.40 1.30
CA ILE A 135 9.93 1.06 0.38
C ILE A 135 11.18 0.18 0.15
N LEU A 136 11.73 -0.41 1.21
CA LEU A 136 12.88 -1.32 1.13
C LEU A 136 12.55 -2.56 0.28
N VAL A 137 11.41 -3.21 0.54
CA VAL A 137 10.98 -4.39 -0.24
C VAL A 137 10.73 -4.02 -1.70
N TRP A 138 10.08 -2.89 -1.96
CA TRP A 138 9.87 -2.38 -3.32
C TRP A 138 11.20 -2.14 -4.04
N PHE A 139 12.14 -1.46 -3.38
CA PHE A 139 13.46 -1.16 -3.94
C PHE A 139 14.27 -2.44 -4.22
N ILE A 140 14.30 -3.39 -3.28
CA ILE A 140 14.99 -4.68 -3.44
C ILE A 140 14.38 -5.48 -4.60
N CYS A 141 13.06 -5.55 -4.69
CA CYS A 141 12.39 -6.23 -5.79
C CYS A 141 12.74 -5.60 -7.14
N GLU A 142 12.64 -4.27 -7.26
CA GLU A 142 12.91 -3.53 -8.51
C GLU A 142 14.39 -3.59 -8.93
N ARG A 143 15.33 -3.45 -8.00
CA ARG A 143 16.76 -3.32 -8.30
C ARG A 143 17.55 -4.62 -8.28
N ILE A 144 17.11 -5.61 -7.51
CA ILE A 144 17.86 -6.86 -7.34
C ILE A 144 17.14 -8.02 -8.01
N VAL A 145 15.83 -8.16 -7.83
CA VAL A 145 15.12 -9.36 -8.31
C VAL A 145 14.79 -9.28 -9.80
N PHE A 146 14.22 -8.17 -10.28
CA PHE A 146 13.78 -8.06 -11.67
C PHE A 146 14.91 -8.05 -12.71
N PRO A 147 16.07 -7.41 -12.48
CA PRO A 147 17.18 -7.43 -13.44
C PRO A 147 17.78 -8.83 -13.66
N TRP A 148 17.72 -9.71 -12.65
CA TRP A 148 18.23 -11.08 -12.73
C TRP A 148 17.46 -11.98 -13.72
N LYS A 149 16.25 -11.59 -14.11
CA LYS A 149 15.44 -12.33 -15.09
C LYS A 149 15.99 -12.24 -16.53
N PHE A 150 16.98 -11.36 -16.78
CA PHE A 150 17.55 -11.08 -18.10
C PHE A 150 18.99 -11.60 -18.31
N VAL A 151 19.53 -12.46 -17.44
CA VAL A 151 20.87 -13.02 -17.62
C VAL A 151 20.83 -14.20 -18.63
N PRO A 152 21.49 -14.12 -19.81
CA PRO A 152 21.52 -15.21 -20.78
C PRO A 152 22.31 -16.43 -20.26
N LYS A 153 21.84 -17.64 -20.59
CA LYS A 153 22.49 -18.92 -20.23
C LYS A 153 23.80 -19.09 -21.01
N VAL A 154 24.90 -19.41 -20.31
CA VAL A 154 26.21 -19.76 -20.88
C VAL A 154 26.42 -21.28 -20.79
N ASN A 155 26.75 -21.89 -21.93
CA ASN A 155 27.26 -23.27 -22.16
C ASN A 155 28.80 -23.30 -21.94
N GLU A 156 29.52 -24.39 -21.66
CA GLU A 156 29.35 -25.83 -21.38
C GLU A 156 30.78 -26.34 -21.06
N ASN A 157 30.97 -27.26 -20.09
CA ASN A 157 32.19 -28.10 -19.87
C ASN A 157 32.05 -28.98 -18.59
N ASP A 158 30.94 -29.71 -18.58
CA ASP A 158 30.56 -31.08 -18.17
C ASP A 158 31.13 -31.86 -16.98
N GLU A 159 32.22 -31.46 -16.32
CA GLU A 159 32.69 -32.20 -15.12
C GLU A 159 32.70 -31.33 -13.85
N LYS A 160 33.00 -30.03 -13.98
CA LYS A 160 32.62 -29.01 -12.98
C LYS A 160 31.10 -28.81 -12.91
N ARG A 161 30.39 -29.33 -13.92
CA ARG A 161 28.95 -29.18 -14.14
C ARG A 161 28.10 -29.77 -13.02
N SER A 162 28.48 -30.85 -12.33
CA SER A 162 27.64 -31.43 -11.26
C SER A 162 27.59 -30.59 -9.96
N ASN A 163 28.73 -30.07 -9.50
CA ASN A 163 28.78 -29.17 -8.34
C ASN A 163 28.34 -27.75 -8.69
N GLU A 164 28.70 -27.23 -9.88
CA GLU A 164 28.23 -25.94 -10.36
C GLU A 164 26.74 -25.94 -10.73
N GLU A 165 26.17 -27.04 -11.22
CA GLU A 165 24.71 -27.16 -11.44
C GLU A 165 23.98 -27.25 -10.12
N LYS A 166 24.48 -27.98 -9.10
CA LYS A 166 23.89 -27.93 -7.75
C LYS A 166 23.93 -26.50 -7.18
N LEU A 167 25.06 -25.79 -7.31
CA LEU A 167 25.18 -24.40 -6.86
C LEU A 167 24.32 -23.43 -7.70
N LYS A 168 24.26 -23.60 -9.02
CA LYS A 168 23.40 -22.81 -9.92
C LYS A 168 21.94 -23.10 -9.63
N GLN A 169 21.54 -24.35 -9.46
CA GLN A 169 20.16 -24.74 -9.15
C GLN A 169 19.76 -24.23 -7.76
N GLN A 170 20.66 -24.30 -6.76
CA GLN A 170 20.44 -23.70 -5.44
C GLN A 170 20.35 -22.17 -5.52
N LYS A 171 21.22 -21.51 -6.30
CA LYS A 171 21.21 -20.06 -6.52
C LYS A 171 19.97 -19.60 -7.31
N ILE A 172 19.52 -20.39 -8.28
CA ILE A 172 18.28 -20.19 -9.05
C ILE A 172 17.05 -20.39 -8.16
N ASN A 173 17.05 -21.41 -7.30
CA ASN A 173 15.96 -21.66 -6.35
C ASN A 173 15.89 -20.55 -5.30
N LEU A 174 17.04 -20.11 -4.75
CA LEU A 174 17.13 -18.99 -3.81
C LEU A 174 16.68 -17.67 -4.48
N SER A 175 17.08 -17.43 -5.73
CA SER A 175 16.63 -16.28 -6.53
C SER A 175 15.11 -16.28 -6.77
N LYS A 176 14.50 -17.46 -6.94
CA LYS A 176 13.05 -17.61 -7.13
C LYS A 176 12.25 -17.49 -5.83
N SER A 177 12.78 -17.97 -4.70
CA SER A 177 12.11 -17.91 -3.40
C SER A 177 12.26 -16.54 -2.72
N LEU A 178 13.34 -15.81 -2.98
CA LEU A 178 13.62 -14.50 -2.39
C LEU A 178 12.47 -13.47 -2.56
N PRO A 179 11.91 -13.21 -3.76
CA PRO A 179 10.79 -12.28 -3.88
C PRO A 179 9.55 -12.72 -3.11
N LEU A 180 9.29 -14.03 -3.05
CA LEU A 180 8.16 -14.56 -2.30
C LEU A 180 8.35 -14.34 -0.79
N ILE A 181 9.55 -14.60 -0.27
CA ILE A 181 9.89 -14.33 1.13
C ILE A 181 9.76 -12.83 1.45
N LEU A 182 10.27 -11.95 0.59
CA LEU A 182 10.18 -10.50 0.79
C LEU A 182 8.73 -10.01 0.80
N ILE A 183 7.88 -10.53 -0.09
CA ILE A 183 6.44 -10.22 -0.10
C ILE A 183 5.77 -10.72 1.19
N LEU A 184 6.10 -11.92 1.65
CA LEU A 184 5.56 -12.47 2.91
C LEU A 184 5.96 -11.62 4.12
N VAL A 185 7.25 -11.24 4.21
CA VAL A 185 7.74 -10.34 5.27
C VAL A 185 7.00 -9.00 5.22
N HIS A 186 6.85 -8.43 4.03
CA HIS A 186 6.11 -7.19 3.86
C HIS A 186 4.66 -7.30 4.36
N TRP A 187 3.96 -8.39 4.03
CA TRP A 187 2.60 -8.64 4.48
C TRP A 187 2.51 -8.81 5.99
N LEU A 188 3.42 -9.59 6.58
CA LEU A 188 3.46 -9.82 8.03
C LEU A 188 3.68 -8.50 8.78
N VAL A 189 4.61 -7.66 8.32
CA VAL A 189 4.85 -6.34 8.91
C VAL A 189 3.63 -5.42 8.75
N GLY A 190 2.99 -5.41 7.58
CA GLY A 190 1.78 -4.63 7.35
C GLY A 190 0.62 -5.05 8.25
N ILE A 191 0.36 -6.36 8.38
CA ILE A 191 -0.67 -6.91 9.24
C ILE A 191 -0.36 -6.60 10.71
N ALA A 192 0.88 -6.81 11.16
CA ALA A 192 1.30 -6.51 12.52
C ALA A 192 1.16 -5.02 12.84
N GLY A 193 1.55 -4.13 11.92
CA GLY A 193 1.39 -2.68 12.07
C GLY A 193 -0.07 -2.25 12.16
N ALA A 194 -0.93 -2.78 11.27
CA ALA A 194 -2.37 -2.51 11.30
C ALA A 194 -3.03 -3.02 12.59
N ALA A 195 -2.68 -4.22 13.03
CA ALA A 195 -3.19 -4.79 14.28
C ALA A 195 -2.73 -4.00 15.52
N ALA A 196 -1.47 -3.56 15.54
CA ALA A 196 -0.93 -2.73 16.60
C ALA A 196 -1.64 -1.38 16.68
N LEU A 197 -1.74 -0.65 15.56
CA LEU A 197 -2.44 0.64 15.50
C LEU A 197 -3.93 0.50 15.82
N GLY A 198 -4.59 -0.55 15.33
CA GLY A 198 -5.99 -0.83 15.66
C GLY A 198 -6.21 -1.11 17.15
N THR A 199 -5.31 -1.88 17.77
CA THR A 199 -5.37 -2.17 19.21
C THR A 199 -5.12 -0.91 20.04
N MET A 200 -4.12 -0.11 19.65
CA MET A 200 -3.82 1.17 20.28
C MET A 200 -5.02 2.12 20.18
N LEU A 201 -5.64 2.22 18.99
CA LEU A 201 -6.82 3.04 18.74
C LEU A 201 -7.99 2.62 19.62
N VAL A 202 -8.35 1.34 19.65
CA VAL A 202 -9.44 0.83 20.52
C VAL A 202 -9.16 1.12 21.99
N ASN A 203 -7.91 0.95 22.45
CA ASN A 203 -7.54 1.24 23.83
C ASN A 203 -7.58 2.73 24.16
N ALA A 204 -7.17 3.60 23.24
CA ALA A 204 -7.24 5.05 23.41
C ALA A 204 -8.70 5.52 23.47
N MET A 205 -9.53 5.08 22.52
CA MET A 205 -10.96 5.40 22.47
C MET A 205 -11.71 4.95 23.73
N ARG A 206 -11.39 3.77 24.28
CA ARG A 206 -12.00 3.29 25.54
C ARG A 206 -11.66 4.16 26.75
N ARG A 207 -10.53 4.86 26.74
CA ARG A 207 -10.08 5.68 27.88
C ARG A 207 -10.52 7.14 27.77
N TYR A 208 -10.56 7.70 26.57
CA TYR A 208 -10.81 9.13 26.34
C TYR A 208 -12.14 9.44 25.65
N GLY A 209 -12.88 8.45 25.15
CA GLY A 209 -14.11 8.68 24.39
C GLY A 209 -13.84 9.21 22.97
N PHE A 210 -14.92 9.64 22.29
CA PHE A 210 -14.87 10.25 20.94
C PHE A 210 -14.83 11.78 20.97
N ASP A 211 -14.76 12.40 22.15
CA ASP A 211 -14.98 13.83 22.36
C ASP A 211 -13.70 14.63 22.68
N VAL A 212 -12.52 14.12 22.26
CA VAL A 212 -11.24 14.87 22.38
C VAL A 212 -11.02 15.74 21.15
#